data_AF-A0A2K2BS51-F1
#
_entry.id   AF-A0A2K2BS51-F1
#
_cell.length_a   1.000
_cell.length_b   1.000
_cell.length_c   1.000
_cell.angle_alpha   90.00
_cell.angle_beta   90.00
_cell.angle_gamma   90.00
#
_symmetry.space_group_name_H-M   'P 1'
#
loop_
_entity.id
_entity.type
_entity.pdbx_description
1 polymer ?
#
loop_
_entity_poly.entity_id
_entity_poly.type
_entity_poly.pdbx_seq_one_letter_code
_entity_poly.pdbx_strand_id
1 'polypeptide(L)'
;KMVWKLVFQLMLMFQVAAAAAPIARSGCPDRCGDISIPYPFGIRKDCYMNEWFAIECNASVNPARAFISRINMEVLNISAERATATVKSPIISSNCTGREDGVPLNLTGTPFVFSRYDNVFIAVGCNTQALMTGITPNLIGCVSTCSDVKSKNFCEALLPSSLQVFNPRIEATDDNQDREGCKLAFLVNHTWFESNVSDPFSLQSRDYVPAELGWAMNVNADDPVYCRGYYNESFRSECECDGGYEGSPDLGCIDVDECKESKHSCRGLLKCVNTRGYFNCEINKLYIALIATSIESLPTRKRKREMECALVKKSAICKEEGTKGKAMVPCLR
;
A
#
# COMPACT_ATOMS: atom_id res chain seq x y z
N LYS A 1 19.95 41.30 -34.25
CA LYS A 1 18.74 41.31 -33.38
C LYS A 1 17.71 40.21 -33.72
N MET A 2 17.68 39.68 -34.95
CA MET A 2 16.71 38.66 -35.37
C MET A 2 17.17 37.21 -35.06
N VAL A 3 18.48 36.94 -35.11
CA VAL A 3 19.06 35.61 -34.82
C VAL A 3 18.87 35.20 -33.35
N TRP A 4 18.95 36.14 -32.42
CA TRP A 4 18.77 35.86 -30.99
C TRP A 4 17.32 35.56 -30.60
N LYS A 5 16.33 36.04 -31.38
CA LYS A 5 14.91 35.72 -31.18
C LYS A 5 14.57 34.29 -31.62
N LEU A 6 15.24 33.78 -32.66
CA LEU A 6 15.06 32.40 -33.14
C LEU A 6 15.69 31.37 -32.20
N VAL A 7 16.84 31.68 -31.59
CA VAL A 7 17.48 30.80 -30.59
C VAL A 7 16.65 30.71 -29.30
N PHE A 8 15.98 31.80 -28.90
CA PHE A 8 15.10 31.80 -27.71
C PHE A 8 13.76 31.07 -27.94
N GLN A 9 13.25 31.03 -29.17
CA GLN A 9 12.04 30.27 -29.52
C GLN A 9 12.30 28.76 -29.71
N LEU A 10 13.55 28.33 -29.94
CA LEU A 10 13.90 26.91 -30.06
C LEU A 10 14.21 26.21 -28.73
N MET A 11 14.33 26.93 -27.61
CA MET A 11 14.59 26.34 -26.29
C MET A 11 13.33 25.86 -25.51
N LEU A 12 12.12 25.91 -26.10
CA LEU A 12 10.89 25.83 -25.31
C LEU A 12 10.07 24.54 -25.37
N MET A 13 10.54 23.43 -25.95
CA MET A 13 9.84 22.13 -25.80
C MET A 13 10.79 20.93 -25.75
N PHE A 14 11.64 20.85 -24.71
CA PHE A 14 11.99 19.54 -24.15
C PHE A 14 11.02 19.29 -22.99
N GLN A 15 9.83 18.76 -23.31
CA GLN A 15 9.04 18.10 -22.29
C GLN A 15 9.80 16.84 -21.89
N VAL A 16 10.47 16.89 -20.74
CA VAL A 16 10.95 15.68 -20.09
C VAL A 16 9.68 14.93 -19.68
N ALA A 17 9.30 13.92 -20.46
CA ALA A 17 8.31 12.96 -20.02
C ALA A 17 8.89 12.26 -18.80
N ALA A 18 8.44 12.65 -17.61
CA ALA A 18 8.74 11.89 -16.40
C ALA A 18 8.16 10.48 -16.63
N ALA A 19 9.03 9.47 -16.63
CA ALA A 19 8.56 8.09 -16.60
C ALA A 19 7.71 7.92 -15.34
N ALA A 20 6.51 7.35 -15.48
CA ALA A 20 5.69 7.01 -14.33
C ALA A 20 6.50 6.10 -13.38
N ALA A 21 6.37 6.34 -12.07
CA ALA A 21 7.03 5.51 -11.08
C ALA A 21 6.67 4.02 -11.32
N PRO A 22 7.61 3.08 -11.16
CA PRO A 22 7.30 1.66 -11.29
C PRO A 22 6.23 1.30 -10.26
N ILE A 23 5.20 0.57 -10.70
CA ILE A 23 4.10 0.13 -9.82
C ILE A 23 4.28 -1.31 -9.32
N ALA A 24 5.16 -2.08 -9.98
CA ALA A 24 5.54 -3.44 -9.62
C ALA A 24 7.04 -3.52 -9.35
N ARG A 25 7.47 -4.60 -8.69
CA ARG A 25 8.88 -4.85 -8.38
C ARG A 25 9.71 -4.92 -9.67
N SER A 26 10.97 -4.46 -9.64
CA SER A 26 11.85 -4.47 -10.81
C SER A 26 11.96 -5.87 -11.42
N GLY A 27 11.72 -5.98 -12.73
CA GLY A 27 11.71 -7.24 -13.47
C GLY A 27 10.42 -8.07 -13.34
N CYS A 28 9.39 -7.58 -12.64
CA CYS A 28 8.10 -8.23 -12.53
C CYS A 28 7.08 -7.71 -13.56
N PRO A 29 6.22 -8.59 -14.11
CA PRO A 29 5.11 -8.15 -14.95
C PRO A 29 4.13 -7.31 -14.11
N ASP A 30 3.76 -6.16 -14.65
CA ASP A 30 2.91 -5.16 -14.00
C ASP A 30 1.50 -5.12 -14.59
N ARG A 31 1.16 -6.04 -15.50
CA ARG A 31 -0.17 -6.12 -16.14
C ARG A 31 -0.61 -7.55 -16.42
N CYS A 32 -1.93 -7.75 -16.36
CA CYS A 32 -2.62 -8.92 -16.86
C CYS A 32 -3.83 -8.47 -17.69
N GLY A 33 -3.76 -8.67 -19.01
CA GLY A 33 -4.75 -8.11 -19.93
C GLY A 33 -4.80 -6.59 -19.79
N ASP A 34 -5.99 -6.05 -19.54
CA ASP A 34 -6.20 -4.61 -19.41
C ASP A 34 -5.87 -4.06 -18.01
N ILE A 35 -5.65 -4.93 -17.03
CA ILE A 35 -5.53 -4.57 -15.62
C ILE A 35 -4.06 -4.40 -15.22
N SER A 36 -3.77 -3.32 -14.49
CA SER A 36 -2.48 -3.09 -13.83
C SER A 36 -2.37 -3.90 -12.54
N ILE A 37 -1.22 -4.53 -12.33
CA ILE A 37 -0.88 -5.38 -11.19
C ILE A 37 0.24 -4.71 -10.39
N PRO A 38 -0.11 -3.77 -9.49
CA PRO A 38 0.88 -3.16 -8.61
C PRO A 38 1.25 -4.10 -7.47
N TYR A 39 2.44 -3.93 -6.89
CA TYR A 39 2.77 -4.55 -5.62
C TYR A 39 1.74 -4.11 -4.53
N PRO A 40 1.29 -4.97 -3.60
CA PRO A 40 1.78 -6.30 -3.22
C PRO A 40 1.37 -7.45 -4.11
N PHE A 41 0.57 -7.19 -5.14
CA PHE A 41 0.17 -8.21 -6.09
C PHE A 41 1.26 -8.49 -7.11
N GLY A 42 1.25 -9.71 -7.63
CA GLY A 42 2.22 -10.15 -8.63
C GLY A 42 1.82 -11.46 -9.28
N ILE A 43 2.28 -11.67 -10.51
CA ILE A 43 1.91 -12.85 -11.32
C ILE A 43 2.88 -14.01 -11.11
N ARG A 44 4.18 -13.71 -10.98
CA ARG A 44 5.23 -14.71 -10.84
C ARG A 44 5.66 -14.84 -9.39
N LYS A 45 6.24 -15.98 -9.05
CA LYS A 45 6.95 -16.17 -7.78
C LYS A 45 7.97 -15.03 -7.58
N ASP A 46 8.08 -14.55 -6.34
CA ASP A 46 8.93 -13.43 -5.91
C ASP A 46 8.50 -12.03 -6.40
N CYS A 47 7.38 -11.92 -7.15
CA CYS A 47 6.78 -10.65 -7.58
C CYS A 47 5.60 -10.17 -6.74
N TYR A 48 5.09 -11.01 -5.84
CA TYR A 48 4.05 -10.68 -4.87
C TYR A 48 4.62 -10.76 -3.45
N MET A 49 3.99 -10.05 -2.51
CA MET A 49 4.42 -10.01 -1.10
C MET A 49 4.35 -11.39 -0.43
N ASN A 50 3.23 -12.09 -0.62
CA ASN A 50 3.02 -13.46 -0.17
C ASN A 50 1.89 -14.10 -0.99
N GLU A 51 1.62 -15.38 -0.72
CA GLU A 51 0.66 -16.21 -1.45
C GLU A 51 -0.76 -15.63 -1.54
N TRP A 52 -1.20 -14.79 -0.60
CA TRP A 52 -2.52 -14.15 -0.66
C TRP A 52 -2.63 -13.09 -1.76
N PHE A 53 -1.50 -12.53 -2.20
CA PHE A 53 -1.42 -11.49 -3.21
C PHE A 53 -0.96 -12.04 -4.58
N ALA A 54 -0.88 -13.36 -4.73
CA ALA A 54 -0.60 -13.98 -6.02
C ALA A 54 -1.77 -13.77 -6.99
N ILE A 55 -1.47 -13.23 -8.17
CA ILE A 55 -2.42 -13.08 -9.28
C ILE A 55 -2.21 -14.20 -10.28
N GLU A 56 -3.25 -14.97 -10.52
CA GLU A 56 -3.32 -15.88 -11.64
C GLU A 56 -3.82 -15.13 -12.88
N CYS A 57 -2.98 -15.06 -13.91
CA CYS A 57 -3.33 -14.41 -15.16
C CYS A 57 -3.74 -15.46 -16.20
N ASN A 58 -5.05 -15.62 -16.40
CA ASN A 58 -5.59 -16.56 -17.38
C ASN A 58 -5.56 -15.95 -18.79
N ALA A 59 -4.54 -16.32 -19.57
CA ALA A 59 -4.35 -15.89 -20.96
C ALA A 59 -5.10 -16.76 -21.99
N SER A 60 -5.93 -17.72 -21.55
CA SER A 60 -6.72 -18.59 -22.45
C SER A 60 -7.92 -17.85 -23.06
N VAL A 61 -8.24 -16.66 -22.55
CA VAL A 61 -9.31 -15.78 -23.02
C VAL A 61 -8.68 -14.45 -23.41
N ASN A 62 -9.28 -13.76 -24.39
CA ASN A 62 -8.84 -12.44 -24.84
C ASN A 62 -9.93 -11.38 -24.56
N PRO A 63 -9.67 -10.35 -23.73
CA PRO A 63 -8.43 -10.10 -22.99
C PRO A 63 -8.20 -11.12 -21.85
N ALA A 64 -6.93 -11.24 -21.43
CA ALA A 64 -6.56 -12.11 -20.31
C ALA A 64 -7.24 -11.66 -19.01
N ARG A 65 -7.68 -12.61 -18.19
CA ARG A 65 -8.42 -12.35 -16.95
C ARG A 65 -7.52 -12.56 -15.73
N ALA A 66 -7.54 -11.62 -14.80
CA ALA A 66 -6.75 -11.68 -13.57
C ALA A 66 -7.58 -12.21 -12.40
N PHE A 67 -7.03 -13.12 -11.61
CA PHE A 67 -7.69 -13.69 -10.43
C PHE A 67 -6.78 -13.61 -9.20
N ILE A 68 -7.33 -13.24 -8.04
CA ILE A 68 -6.62 -13.44 -6.77
C ILE A 68 -6.63 -14.95 -6.49
N SER A 69 -5.48 -15.59 -6.67
CA SER A 69 -5.39 -17.05 -6.82
C SER A 69 -5.97 -17.81 -5.61
N ARG A 70 -5.63 -17.39 -4.38
CA ARG A 70 -6.05 -18.08 -3.16
C ARG A 70 -7.55 -18.02 -2.85
N ILE A 71 -8.24 -16.98 -3.31
CA ILE A 71 -9.68 -16.79 -3.08
C ILE A 71 -10.51 -16.98 -4.35
N ASN A 72 -9.86 -17.29 -5.48
CA ASN A 72 -10.47 -17.52 -6.79
C ASN A 72 -11.46 -16.42 -7.21
N MET A 73 -11.13 -15.16 -6.94
CA MET A 73 -11.95 -14.01 -7.31
C MET A 73 -11.33 -13.28 -8.49
N GLU A 74 -12.12 -13.03 -9.53
CA GLU A 74 -11.68 -12.24 -10.68
C GLU A 74 -11.57 -10.76 -10.29
N VAL A 75 -10.41 -10.18 -10.60
CA VAL A 75 -10.09 -8.79 -10.37
C VAL A 75 -10.51 -7.97 -11.59
N LEU A 76 -11.07 -6.80 -11.34
CA LEU A 76 -11.43 -5.80 -12.34
C LEU A 76 -10.49 -4.59 -12.29
N ASN A 77 -9.99 -4.24 -11.10
CA ASN A 77 -9.05 -3.15 -10.89
C ASN A 77 -8.31 -3.32 -9.55
N ILE A 78 -7.10 -2.77 -9.44
CA ILE A 78 -6.32 -2.71 -8.20
C ILE A 78 -5.84 -1.28 -8.00
N SER A 79 -6.16 -0.70 -6.84
CA SER A 79 -5.63 0.59 -6.39
C SER A 79 -4.68 0.35 -5.21
N ALA A 80 -3.37 0.41 -5.47
CA ALA A 80 -2.37 0.34 -4.40
C ALA A 80 -2.45 1.56 -3.47
N GLU A 81 -2.74 2.74 -4.03
CA GLU A 81 -2.93 3.99 -3.29
C GLU A 81 -4.06 3.88 -2.25
N ARG A 82 -5.21 3.30 -2.65
CA ARG A 82 -6.37 3.13 -1.76
C ARG A 82 -6.35 1.81 -0.98
N ALA A 83 -5.38 0.94 -1.27
CA ALA A 83 -5.35 -0.45 -0.84
C ALA A 83 -6.70 -1.17 -1.06
N THR A 84 -7.27 -1.03 -2.26
CA THR A 84 -8.51 -1.71 -2.66
C THR A 84 -8.39 -2.46 -3.98
N ALA A 85 -9.11 -3.58 -4.08
CA ALA A 85 -9.24 -4.38 -5.29
C ALA A 85 -10.72 -4.49 -5.64
N THR A 86 -11.10 -3.98 -6.80
CA THR A 86 -12.42 -4.20 -7.37
C THR A 86 -12.48 -5.62 -7.89
N VAL A 87 -13.42 -6.43 -7.42
CA VAL A 87 -13.57 -7.84 -7.80
C VAL A 87 -14.99 -8.14 -8.28
N LYS A 88 -15.15 -9.24 -9.03
CA LYS A 88 -16.47 -9.79 -9.36
C LYS A 88 -17.09 -10.47 -8.14
N SER A 89 -18.08 -9.83 -7.55
CA SER A 89 -18.86 -10.34 -6.42
C SER A 89 -20.09 -11.10 -6.92
N PRO A 90 -20.40 -12.28 -6.36
CA PRO A 90 -21.55 -13.07 -6.78
C PRO A 90 -22.86 -12.42 -6.37
N ILE A 91 -23.90 -12.72 -7.13
CA ILE A 91 -25.28 -12.33 -6.81
C ILE A 91 -26.01 -13.59 -6.36
N ILE A 92 -26.47 -13.59 -5.10
CA ILE A 92 -27.32 -14.65 -4.57
C ILE A 92 -28.75 -14.38 -5.00
N SER A 93 -29.48 -15.43 -5.35
CA SER A 93 -30.78 -15.37 -5.98
C SER A 93 -31.72 -16.39 -5.38
N SER A 94 -33.01 -16.06 -5.36
CA SER A 94 -34.05 -16.95 -4.87
C SER A 94 -35.27 -16.85 -5.77
N ASN A 95 -35.81 -18.01 -6.14
CA ASN A 95 -36.94 -18.15 -7.05
C ASN A 95 -36.73 -17.49 -8.43
N CYS A 96 -35.51 -17.62 -8.98
CA CYS A 96 -35.13 -17.08 -10.28
C CYS A 96 -34.96 -18.21 -11.30
N THR A 97 -36.00 -18.47 -12.10
CA THR A 97 -35.96 -19.52 -13.13
C THR A 97 -34.90 -19.27 -14.19
N GLY A 98 -34.08 -20.29 -14.49
CA GLY A 98 -33.07 -20.24 -15.55
C GLY A 98 -31.76 -19.53 -15.17
N ARG A 99 -31.60 -19.17 -13.89
CA ARG A 99 -30.40 -18.53 -13.36
C ARG A 99 -29.64 -19.50 -12.46
N GLU A 100 -28.32 -19.56 -12.63
CA GLU A 100 -27.43 -20.21 -11.67
C GLU A 100 -27.22 -19.30 -10.46
N ASP A 101 -27.38 -19.86 -9.27
CA ASP A 101 -27.23 -19.10 -8.04
C ASP A 101 -25.76 -18.80 -7.76
N GLY A 102 -25.48 -17.61 -7.23
CA GLY A 102 -24.15 -17.26 -6.77
C GLY A 102 -23.73 -18.12 -5.57
N VAL A 103 -22.42 -18.26 -5.38
CA VAL A 103 -21.88 -19.00 -4.22
C VAL A 103 -21.55 -17.99 -3.11
N PRO A 104 -22.01 -18.22 -1.86
CA PRO A 104 -21.58 -17.43 -0.72
C PRO A 104 -20.06 -17.37 -0.58
N LEU A 105 -19.52 -16.23 -0.15
CA LEU A 105 -18.08 -16.03 0.03
C LEU A 105 -17.73 -16.02 1.51
N ASN A 106 -16.62 -16.68 1.83
CA ASN A 106 -16.02 -16.64 3.15
C ASN A 106 -14.52 -16.34 3.01
N LEU A 107 -14.14 -15.12 3.38
CA LEU A 107 -12.78 -14.61 3.36
C LEU A 107 -12.15 -14.63 4.77
N THR A 108 -12.76 -15.31 5.74
CA THR A 108 -12.25 -15.38 7.12
C THR A 108 -10.84 -15.97 7.14
N GLY A 109 -9.93 -15.28 7.83
CA GLY A 109 -8.52 -15.67 7.93
C GLY A 109 -7.66 -15.24 6.75
N THR A 110 -8.24 -14.61 5.73
CA THR A 110 -7.50 -13.94 4.65
C THR A 110 -7.21 -12.48 5.02
N PRO A 111 -6.29 -11.79 4.32
CA PRO A 111 -6.04 -10.37 4.54
C PRO A 111 -7.13 -9.45 3.94
N PHE A 112 -8.13 -10.00 3.25
CA PHE A 112 -9.13 -9.25 2.50
C PHE A 112 -10.40 -9.04 3.32
N VAL A 113 -10.98 -7.84 3.25
CA VAL A 113 -12.24 -7.45 3.87
C VAL A 113 -13.10 -6.71 2.83
N PHE A 114 -14.42 -6.82 2.91
CA PHE A 114 -15.30 -5.96 2.12
C PHE A 114 -15.23 -4.54 2.66
N SER A 115 -14.84 -3.57 1.81
CA SER A 115 -14.79 -2.16 2.22
C SER A 115 -16.19 -1.68 2.60
N ARG A 116 -16.39 -1.29 3.85
CA ARG A 116 -17.68 -0.74 4.32
C ARG A 116 -17.99 0.65 3.77
N TYR A 117 -16.99 1.34 3.25
CA TYR A 117 -17.12 2.71 2.73
C TYR A 117 -17.46 2.71 1.25
N ASP A 118 -16.95 1.72 0.52
CA ASP A 118 -17.17 1.63 -0.92
C ASP A 118 -18.32 0.69 -1.27
N ASN A 119 -18.65 -0.29 -0.41
CA ASN A 119 -19.71 -1.25 -0.68
C ASN A 119 -20.98 -1.02 0.15
N VAL A 120 -22.10 -1.43 -0.44
CA VAL A 120 -23.41 -1.52 0.19
C VAL A 120 -23.98 -2.92 -0.02
N PHE A 121 -24.71 -3.45 0.98
CA PHE A 121 -25.50 -4.66 0.82
C PHE A 121 -26.87 -4.30 0.27
N ILE A 122 -27.27 -4.93 -0.84
CA ILE A 122 -28.55 -4.66 -1.48
C ILE A 122 -29.33 -5.96 -1.60
N ALA A 123 -30.62 -5.89 -1.28
CA ALA A 123 -31.57 -6.95 -1.59
C ALA A 123 -32.69 -6.42 -2.47
N VAL A 124 -32.93 -7.10 -3.59
CA VAL A 124 -33.95 -6.77 -4.58
C VAL A 124 -35.06 -7.81 -4.46
N GLY A 125 -36.30 -7.36 -4.38
CA GLY A 125 -37.44 -8.24 -4.24
C GLY A 125 -38.62 -7.52 -3.59
N CYS A 126 -39.79 -8.12 -3.75
CA CYS A 126 -41.01 -7.62 -3.14
C CYS A 126 -41.35 -8.39 -1.88
N ASN A 127 -41.76 -7.71 -0.81
CA ASN A 127 -42.08 -8.31 0.50
C ASN A 127 -40.99 -9.34 0.89
N THR A 128 -39.75 -8.85 0.86
CA THR A 128 -38.55 -9.66 0.93
C THR A 128 -37.65 -9.16 2.04
N GLN A 129 -37.16 -10.09 2.82
CA GLN A 129 -36.14 -9.87 3.84
C GLN A 129 -34.86 -10.57 3.38
N ALA A 130 -33.73 -9.88 3.51
CA ALA A 130 -32.43 -10.50 3.31
C ALA A 130 -31.56 -10.28 4.55
N LEU A 131 -31.06 -11.37 5.12
CA LEU A 131 -30.24 -11.37 6.33
C LEU A 131 -28.90 -12.01 6.03
N MET A 132 -27.81 -11.33 6.38
CA MET A 132 -26.48 -11.91 6.28
C MET A 132 -26.25 -12.83 7.48
N THR A 133 -25.83 -14.06 7.18
CA THR A 133 -25.61 -15.11 8.17
C THR A 133 -24.11 -15.34 8.39
N GLY A 134 -23.73 -15.97 9.51
CA GLY A 134 -22.33 -16.22 9.84
C GLY A 134 -21.57 -15.01 10.38
N ILE A 135 -22.28 -13.96 10.79
CA ILE A 135 -21.71 -12.72 11.32
C ILE A 135 -22.29 -12.50 12.73
N THR A 136 -21.75 -13.18 13.72
CA THR A 136 -22.15 -13.00 15.13
C THR A 136 -21.23 -12.00 15.82
N PRO A 137 -21.75 -10.99 16.57
CA PRO A 137 -23.14 -10.73 16.94
C PRO A 137 -23.91 -9.78 15.99
N ASN A 138 -23.32 -9.35 14.86
CA ASN A 138 -23.89 -8.30 14.02
C ASN A 138 -25.00 -8.82 13.09
N LEU A 139 -26.22 -8.33 13.28
CA LEU A 139 -27.28 -8.56 12.31
C LEU A 139 -27.17 -7.54 11.17
N ILE A 140 -26.71 -8.00 10.00
CA ILE A 140 -26.79 -7.21 8.77
C ILE A 140 -27.98 -7.72 7.97
N GLY A 141 -28.84 -6.81 7.56
CA GLY A 141 -29.94 -7.17 6.69
C GLY A 141 -30.86 -6.02 6.43
N CYS A 142 -31.77 -6.21 5.49
CA CYS A 142 -32.77 -5.23 5.16
C CYS A 142 -34.08 -5.91 4.73
N VAL A 143 -35.16 -5.13 4.73
CA VAL A 143 -36.49 -5.57 4.33
C VAL A 143 -37.04 -4.58 3.30
N SER A 144 -37.65 -5.10 2.24
CA SER A 144 -38.39 -4.33 1.23
C SER A 144 -39.87 -4.72 1.22
N THR A 145 -40.76 -3.73 1.11
CA THR A 145 -42.22 -3.92 1.07
C THR A 145 -42.84 -3.12 -0.08
N CYS A 146 -43.73 -3.73 -0.88
CA CYS A 146 -44.28 -3.10 -2.09
C CYS A 146 -45.75 -2.64 -1.94
N SER A 147 -46.08 -2.10 -0.78
CA SER A 147 -47.46 -1.68 -0.48
C SER A 147 -47.87 -0.39 -1.19
N ASP A 148 -46.93 0.41 -1.73
CA ASP A 148 -47.19 1.70 -2.35
C ASP A 148 -46.50 1.90 -3.72
N VAL A 149 -47.11 2.74 -4.57
CA VAL A 149 -46.64 3.15 -5.91
C VAL A 149 -45.28 3.88 -5.88
N LYS A 150 -44.80 4.28 -4.69
CA LYS A 150 -43.51 4.95 -4.47
C LYS A 150 -42.46 4.05 -3.80
N SER A 151 -42.80 2.83 -3.41
CA SER A 151 -41.86 1.94 -2.70
C SER A 151 -40.80 1.43 -3.67
N LYS A 152 -39.52 1.61 -3.30
CA LYS A 152 -38.42 0.91 -3.94
C LYS A 152 -38.60 -0.59 -3.68
N ASN A 153 -38.65 -1.41 -4.73
CA ASN A 153 -38.74 -2.87 -4.66
C ASN A 153 -37.38 -3.51 -4.27
N PHE A 154 -36.57 -2.78 -3.50
CA PHE A 154 -35.28 -3.19 -3.01
C PHE A 154 -34.96 -2.42 -1.72
N CYS A 155 -34.02 -2.93 -0.95
CA CYS A 155 -33.52 -2.32 0.27
C CYS A 155 -32.00 -2.39 0.33
N GLU A 156 -31.42 -1.57 1.20
CA GLU A 156 -29.98 -1.43 1.39
C GLU A 156 -29.63 -1.59 2.88
N ALA A 157 -28.46 -2.14 3.17
CA ALA A 157 -27.88 -2.16 4.51
C ALA A 157 -26.40 -1.78 4.47
N LEU A 158 -25.97 -1.03 5.49
CA LEU A 158 -24.56 -0.67 5.68
C LEU A 158 -23.78 -1.86 6.25
N LEU A 159 -22.50 -1.94 5.89
CA LEU A 159 -21.61 -2.99 6.35
C LEU A 159 -20.95 -2.60 7.68
N PRO A 160 -20.77 -3.57 8.60
CA PRO A 160 -19.97 -3.37 9.80
C PRO A 160 -18.48 -3.40 9.44
N SER A 161 -17.68 -3.08 10.44
CA SER A 161 -16.24 -3.10 10.31
C SER A 161 -15.68 -4.49 10.02
N SER A 162 -14.71 -4.56 9.12
CA SER A 162 -13.91 -5.76 8.86
C SER A 162 -14.73 -6.99 8.42
N LEU A 163 -15.79 -6.76 7.65
CA LEU A 163 -16.64 -7.83 7.14
C LEU A 163 -15.86 -8.72 6.17
N GLN A 164 -15.80 -10.04 6.45
CA GLN A 164 -15.14 -11.04 5.60
C GLN A 164 -16.09 -12.12 5.06
N VAL A 165 -17.35 -12.09 5.45
CA VAL A 165 -18.33 -13.11 5.07
C VAL A 165 -19.45 -12.46 4.26
N PHE A 166 -19.77 -13.04 3.11
CA PHE A 166 -20.94 -12.72 2.32
C PHE A 166 -21.78 -13.99 2.16
N ASN A 167 -22.77 -14.13 3.03
CA ASN A 167 -23.68 -15.28 3.03
C ASN A 167 -25.12 -14.84 3.33
N PRO A 168 -25.78 -14.14 2.37
CA PRO A 168 -27.14 -13.67 2.56
C PRO A 168 -28.13 -14.84 2.48
N ARG A 169 -29.13 -14.79 3.34
CA ARG A 169 -30.32 -15.63 3.31
C ARG A 169 -31.51 -14.76 2.93
N ILE A 170 -32.21 -15.13 1.87
CA ILE A 170 -33.37 -14.39 1.34
C ILE A 170 -34.64 -15.11 1.78
N GLU A 171 -35.54 -14.37 2.43
CA GLU A 171 -36.80 -14.86 2.97
C GLU A 171 -37.97 -14.00 2.48
N ALA A 172 -39.15 -14.61 2.36
CA ALA A 172 -40.39 -13.87 2.14
C ALA A 172 -40.95 -13.37 3.48
N THR A 173 -41.51 -12.16 3.51
CA THR A 173 -42.11 -11.61 4.73
C THR A 173 -43.61 -11.89 4.86
N ASP A 174 -44.27 -12.37 3.81
CA ASP A 174 -45.68 -12.77 3.82
C ASP A 174 -45.85 -14.22 3.30
N ASP A 175 -46.82 -14.96 3.87
CA ASP A 175 -47.22 -16.32 3.45
C ASP A 175 -48.05 -16.33 2.14
N ASN A 176 -48.53 -15.17 1.68
CA ASN A 176 -49.28 -15.05 0.44
C ASN A 176 -48.33 -15.12 -0.76
N GLN A 177 -48.30 -16.27 -1.42
CA GLN A 177 -47.50 -16.61 -2.61
C GLN A 177 -47.76 -15.72 -3.85
N ASP A 178 -48.65 -14.74 -3.79
CA ASP A 178 -49.17 -14.02 -4.96
C ASP A 178 -48.20 -13.01 -5.62
N ARG A 179 -46.97 -12.85 -5.08
CA ARG A 179 -45.88 -12.11 -5.75
C ARG A 179 -44.57 -12.88 -5.72
N GLU A 180 -44.61 -14.13 -6.18
CA GLU A 180 -43.45 -14.97 -6.54
C GLU A 180 -42.63 -14.32 -7.69
N GLY A 181 -41.85 -13.30 -7.34
CA GLY A 181 -40.84 -12.71 -8.22
C GLY A 181 -39.45 -13.22 -7.86
N CYS A 182 -38.54 -13.18 -8.84
CA CYS A 182 -37.12 -13.42 -8.62
C CYS A 182 -36.54 -12.38 -7.66
N LYS A 183 -35.86 -12.87 -6.61
CA LYS A 183 -35.25 -12.08 -5.54
C LYS A 183 -33.74 -12.19 -5.63
N LEU A 184 -33.03 -11.09 -5.36
CA LEU A 184 -31.57 -11.03 -5.44
C LEU A 184 -30.99 -10.44 -4.16
N ALA A 185 -29.78 -10.84 -3.78
CA ALA A 185 -28.99 -10.23 -2.72
C ALA A 185 -27.52 -10.20 -3.12
N PHE A 186 -26.87 -9.04 -2.96
CA PHE A 186 -25.48 -8.84 -3.39
C PHE A 186 -24.78 -7.74 -2.61
N LEU A 187 -23.44 -7.83 -2.54
CA LEU A 187 -22.55 -6.74 -2.13
C LEU A 187 -22.01 -6.05 -3.37
N VAL A 188 -22.17 -4.73 -3.45
CA VAL A 188 -21.80 -3.94 -4.62
C VAL A 188 -21.12 -2.64 -4.23
N ASN A 189 -20.18 -2.18 -5.07
CA ASN A 189 -19.63 -0.83 -5.01
C ASN A 189 -20.78 0.18 -5.19
N HIS A 190 -21.03 0.99 -4.17
CA HIS A 190 -22.17 1.91 -4.09
C HIS A 190 -22.18 2.91 -5.25
N THR A 191 -21.02 3.52 -5.54
CA THR A 191 -20.88 4.50 -6.63
C THR A 191 -21.16 3.87 -7.99
N TRP A 192 -20.70 2.65 -8.21
CA TRP A 192 -20.99 1.91 -9.44
C TRP A 192 -22.49 1.60 -9.57
N PHE A 193 -23.13 1.17 -8.48
CA PHE A 193 -24.55 0.84 -8.48
C PHE A 193 -25.41 2.06 -8.84
N GLU A 194 -25.17 3.21 -8.20
CA GLU A 194 -25.88 4.45 -8.48
C GLU A 194 -25.70 4.94 -9.92
N SER A 195 -24.51 4.72 -10.50
CA SER A 195 -24.17 5.21 -11.83
C SER A 195 -24.67 4.28 -12.95
N ASN A 196 -24.74 2.97 -12.72
CA ASN A 196 -24.92 1.98 -13.77
C ASN A 196 -26.23 1.20 -13.67
N VAL A 197 -26.97 1.30 -12.56
CA VAL A 197 -28.18 0.52 -12.31
C VAL A 197 -29.38 1.44 -12.08
N SER A 198 -30.20 1.63 -13.11
CA SER A 198 -31.47 2.38 -12.99
C SER A 198 -32.59 1.52 -12.43
N ASP A 199 -32.66 0.24 -12.84
CA ASP A 199 -33.60 -0.74 -12.34
C ASP A 199 -32.84 -1.96 -11.78
N PRO A 200 -32.88 -2.20 -10.45
CA PRO A 200 -32.18 -3.31 -9.82
C PRO A 200 -32.62 -4.70 -10.31
N PHE A 201 -33.83 -4.85 -10.85
CA PHE A 201 -34.26 -6.13 -11.43
C PHE A 201 -33.52 -6.49 -12.72
N SER A 202 -32.92 -5.52 -13.42
CA SER A 202 -32.09 -5.81 -14.60
C SER A 202 -30.87 -6.69 -14.29
N LEU A 203 -30.42 -6.70 -13.03
CA LEU A 203 -29.32 -7.54 -12.56
C LEU A 203 -29.63 -9.04 -12.58
N GLN A 204 -30.90 -9.43 -12.80
CA GLN A 204 -31.29 -10.83 -13.05
C GLN A 204 -30.56 -11.45 -14.24
N SER A 205 -30.13 -10.64 -15.20
CA SER A 205 -29.38 -11.08 -16.39
C SER A 205 -27.86 -11.07 -16.21
N ARG A 206 -27.35 -10.61 -15.07
CA ARG A 206 -25.92 -10.53 -14.77
C ARG A 206 -25.47 -11.59 -13.81
N ASP A 207 -24.29 -12.14 -14.02
CA ASP A 207 -23.71 -13.17 -13.15
C ASP A 207 -23.02 -12.57 -11.91
N TYR A 208 -22.60 -11.31 -11.99
CA TYR A 208 -21.84 -10.64 -10.95
C TYR A 208 -22.12 -9.13 -10.87
N VAL A 209 -21.75 -8.54 -9.76
CA VAL A 209 -21.61 -7.09 -9.55
C VAL A 209 -20.19 -6.76 -9.07
N PRO A 210 -19.64 -5.57 -9.36
CA PRO A 210 -18.35 -5.18 -8.82
C PRO A 210 -18.46 -4.88 -7.32
N ALA A 211 -17.52 -5.39 -6.52
CA ALA A 211 -17.36 -5.02 -5.11
C ALA A 211 -15.90 -4.69 -4.80
N GLU A 212 -15.68 -3.83 -3.80
CA GLU A 212 -14.34 -3.43 -3.37
C GLU A 212 -13.87 -4.27 -2.18
N LEU A 213 -12.79 -5.00 -2.35
CA LEU A 213 -12.06 -5.60 -1.24
C LEU A 213 -10.98 -4.62 -0.77
N GLY A 214 -10.99 -4.28 0.50
CA GLY A 214 -9.82 -3.73 1.18
C GLY A 214 -8.87 -4.85 1.57
N TRP A 215 -7.58 -4.56 1.65
CA TRP A 215 -6.62 -5.48 2.26
C TRP A 215 -5.77 -4.80 3.32
N ALA A 216 -5.41 -5.58 4.34
CA ALA A 216 -4.38 -5.21 5.28
C ALA A 216 -3.08 -5.89 4.89
N MET A 217 -1.99 -5.12 4.79
CA MET A 217 -0.67 -5.72 4.78
C MET A 217 -0.29 -5.97 6.23
N ASN A 218 -0.02 -7.23 6.60
CA ASN A 218 0.68 -7.53 7.84
C ASN A 218 2.12 -7.05 7.66
N VAL A 219 2.37 -5.77 7.95
CA VAL A 219 3.71 -5.23 8.07
C VAL A 219 4.29 -5.89 9.32
N ASN A 220 5.38 -6.64 9.19
CA ASN A 220 6.05 -7.15 10.38
C ASN A 220 6.58 -5.97 11.17
N ALA A 221 6.62 -6.07 12.51
CA ALA A 221 7.22 -5.02 13.33
C ALA A 221 8.70 -4.75 12.97
N ASP A 222 9.35 -5.68 12.27
CA ASP A 222 10.73 -5.59 11.80
C ASP A 222 10.87 -5.00 10.38
N ASP A 223 9.77 -4.77 9.66
CA ASP A 223 9.78 -4.12 8.36
C ASP A 223 9.94 -2.61 8.54
N PRO A 224 10.85 -1.94 7.81
CA PRO A 224 11.18 -0.53 8.02
C PRO A 224 10.15 0.38 7.34
N VAL A 225 8.90 0.28 7.78
CA VAL A 225 7.74 0.93 7.20
C VAL A 225 6.92 1.59 8.30
N TYR A 226 6.77 2.91 8.20
CA TYR A 226 5.90 3.70 9.06
C TYR A 226 4.55 3.92 8.39
N CYS A 227 3.48 3.37 8.98
CA CYS A 227 2.11 3.57 8.49
C CYS A 227 1.33 4.52 9.39
N ARG A 228 0.83 5.62 8.81
CA ARG A 228 -0.13 6.51 9.45
C ARG A 228 -1.52 5.87 9.34
N GLY A 229 -2.00 5.30 10.45
CA GLY A 229 -3.33 4.68 10.50
C GLY A 229 -4.44 5.74 10.45
N TYR A 230 -5.22 5.79 9.36
CA TYR A 230 -6.59 6.30 9.42
C TYR A 230 -7.59 5.17 9.58
N TYR A 231 -8.66 5.49 10.28
CA TYR A 231 -9.79 4.66 10.69
C TYR A 231 -10.62 4.01 9.56
N ASN A 232 -10.14 4.00 8.31
CA ASN A 232 -10.87 3.43 7.19
C ASN A 232 -10.29 2.05 6.85
N GLU A 233 -10.66 1.03 7.61
CA GLU A 233 -10.56 -0.45 7.45
C GLU A 233 -9.68 -1.13 6.38
N SER A 234 -9.36 -0.51 5.25
CA SER A 234 -8.10 -0.73 4.54
C SER A 234 -6.95 -0.10 5.35
N PHE A 235 -6.07 -0.92 5.93
CA PHE A 235 -4.90 -0.48 6.69
C PHE A 235 -3.81 0.16 5.82
N ARG A 236 -4.15 1.16 5.01
CA ARG A 236 -3.18 1.94 4.25
C ARG A 236 -3.79 3.27 3.82
N SER A 237 -3.64 4.28 4.66
CA SER A 237 -3.88 5.65 4.23
C SER A 237 -2.60 6.42 3.92
N GLU A 238 -1.43 5.99 4.42
CA GLU A 238 -0.13 6.61 4.13
C GLU A 238 0.92 5.75 4.84
N CYS A 239 1.52 4.78 4.14
CA CYS A 239 2.75 4.15 4.63
C CYS A 239 3.92 4.80 3.90
N GLU A 240 4.98 5.12 4.64
CA GLU A 240 6.24 5.60 4.12
C GLU A 240 7.36 4.68 4.63
N CYS A 241 8.49 4.65 3.92
CA CYS A 241 9.67 3.98 4.46
C CYS A 241 10.15 4.72 5.71
N ASP A 242 10.63 3.98 6.70
CA ASP A 242 11.25 4.57 7.88
C ASP A 242 12.43 5.49 7.49
N GLY A 243 12.72 6.47 8.33
CA GLY A 243 13.90 7.30 8.15
C GLY A 243 15.17 6.45 8.04
N GLY A 244 16.03 6.76 7.05
CA GLY A 244 17.20 5.93 6.73
C GLY A 244 16.94 4.89 5.64
N TYR A 245 15.71 4.81 5.11
CA TYR A 245 15.36 3.96 3.98
C TYR A 245 14.78 4.78 2.83
N GLU A 246 14.96 4.29 1.61
CA GLU A 246 14.38 4.84 0.39
C GLU A 246 13.51 3.81 -0.35
N GLY A 247 12.68 4.30 -1.26
CA GLY A 247 11.74 3.49 -2.03
C GLY A 247 10.30 3.75 -1.63
N SER A 248 9.45 2.74 -1.85
CA SER A 248 8.05 2.79 -1.41
C SER A 248 7.75 1.55 -0.55
N PRO A 249 6.88 1.67 0.45
CA PRO A 249 6.49 0.50 1.24
C PRO A 249 5.71 -0.53 0.45
N ASP A 250 5.26 -0.20 -0.75
CA ASP A 250 4.83 -1.19 -1.72
C ASP A 250 6.06 -1.92 -2.26
N LEU A 251 7.00 -1.26 -2.93
CA LEU A 251 8.10 -1.97 -3.60
C LEU A 251 9.18 -2.55 -2.68
N GLY A 252 9.09 -2.26 -1.38
CA GLY A 252 10.06 -2.58 -0.35
C GLY A 252 10.98 -1.40 -0.08
N CYS A 253 11.27 -1.19 1.20
CA CYS A 253 12.14 -0.12 1.67
C CYS A 253 13.59 -0.60 1.70
N ILE A 254 14.46 0.12 1.01
CA ILE A 254 15.88 -0.20 0.84
C ILE A 254 16.68 0.70 1.77
N ASP A 255 17.62 0.10 2.50
CA ASP A 255 18.56 0.83 3.37
C ASP A 255 19.37 1.85 2.55
N VAL A 256 19.36 3.12 2.99
CA VAL A 256 20.18 4.17 2.38
C VAL A 256 21.60 4.04 2.91
N ASP A 257 22.58 3.84 2.02
CA ASP A 257 23.98 3.78 2.42
C ASP A 257 24.56 5.20 2.54
N GLU A 258 24.41 5.85 3.70
CA GLU A 258 24.86 7.23 3.88
C GLU A 258 26.39 7.36 3.79
N CYS A 259 27.12 6.26 3.97
CA CYS A 259 28.57 6.20 3.81
C CYS A 259 29.00 6.27 2.35
N LYS A 260 28.34 5.54 1.44
CA LYS A 260 28.62 5.63 0.00
C LYS A 260 28.16 6.96 -0.58
N GLU A 261 27.01 7.45 -0.15
CA GLU A 261 26.43 8.69 -0.66
C GLU A 261 27.04 9.96 -0.05
N SER A 262 27.97 9.81 0.91
CA SER A 262 28.55 10.93 1.65
C SER A 262 27.50 11.82 2.34
N LYS A 263 26.36 11.24 2.71
CA LYS A 263 25.26 11.89 3.45
C LYS A 263 25.42 11.82 4.97
N HIS A 264 26.51 11.21 5.45
CA HIS A 264 26.82 11.06 6.86
C HIS A 264 27.39 12.31 7.53
N SER A 265 27.28 12.40 8.86
CA SER A 265 27.81 13.51 9.67
C SER A 265 29.15 13.22 10.37
N CYS A 266 29.78 12.06 10.09
CA CYS A 266 31.09 11.71 10.67
C CYS A 266 32.17 12.75 10.39
N ARG A 267 32.91 13.17 11.43
CA ARG A 267 33.98 14.17 11.33
C ARG A 267 35.28 13.66 11.94
N GLY A 268 36.39 14.23 11.48
CA GLY A 268 37.69 14.02 12.12
C GLY A 268 38.30 12.66 11.83
N LEU A 269 38.63 11.91 12.89
CA LEU A 269 39.28 10.58 12.81
C LEU A 269 38.27 9.43 12.70
N LEU A 270 36.99 9.76 12.56
CA LEU A 270 35.90 8.81 12.53
C LEU A 270 35.67 8.33 11.09
N LYS A 271 35.61 7.01 10.91
CA LYS A 271 35.22 6.33 9.67
C LYS A 271 33.73 6.04 9.72
N CYS A 272 33.03 6.34 8.64
CA CYS A 272 31.63 5.95 8.46
C CYS A 272 31.51 4.43 8.26
N VAL A 273 30.59 3.82 8.99
CA VAL A 273 30.19 2.42 8.87
C VAL A 273 28.67 2.39 8.67
N ASN A 274 28.23 1.91 7.51
CA ASN A 274 26.81 1.83 7.21
C ASN A 274 26.15 0.77 8.09
N THR A 275 24.97 1.05 8.60
CA THR A 275 24.16 0.13 9.40
C THR A 275 22.73 0.14 8.90
N ARG A 276 21.93 -0.85 9.27
CA ARG A 276 20.55 -0.92 8.79
C ARG A 276 19.71 0.21 9.40
N GLY A 277 19.20 1.10 8.55
CA GLY A 277 18.42 2.31 8.86
C GLY A 277 19.23 3.52 9.33
N TYR A 278 20.57 3.44 9.35
CA TYR A 278 21.42 4.50 9.89
C TYR A 278 22.91 4.33 9.57
N PHE A 279 23.77 5.24 10.02
CA PHE A 279 25.23 5.06 9.98
C PHE A 279 25.89 5.26 11.35
N ASN A 280 26.97 4.52 11.60
CA ASN A 280 27.83 4.70 12.76
C ASN A 280 29.15 5.37 12.37
N CYS A 281 29.65 6.22 13.26
CA CYS A 281 30.96 6.86 13.13
C CYS A 281 31.94 6.17 14.09
N GLU A 282 32.70 5.23 13.56
CA GLU A 282 33.65 4.45 14.37
C GLU A 282 35.05 5.04 14.29
N ILE A 283 35.82 4.85 15.36
CA ILE A 283 37.22 5.26 15.39
C ILE A 283 38.02 4.49 14.33
N ASN A 284 38.70 5.22 13.45
CA ASN A 284 39.65 4.62 12.54
C ASN A 284 40.93 4.22 13.31
N LYS A 285 40.99 2.96 13.77
CA LYS A 285 42.12 2.41 14.54
C LYS A 285 43.46 2.53 13.78
N LEU A 286 43.44 2.49 12.46
CA LEU A 286 44.65 2.69 11.64
C LEU A 286 45.18 4.13 11.78
N TYR A 287 44.29 5.10 11.83
CA TYR A 287 44.63 6.50 12.02
C TYR A 287 45.18 6.77 13.43
N ILE A 288 44.61 6.12 14.45
CA ILE A 288 45.17 6.17 15.81
C ILE A 288 46.56 5.55 15.83
N ALA A 289 46.77 4.40 15.20
CA ALA A 289 48.09 3.77 15.15
C ALA A 289 49.12 4.70 14.49
N LEU A 290 48.77 5.33 13.36
CA LEU A 290 49.62 6.31 12.67
C LEU A 290 49.93 7.55 13.53
N ILE A 291 48.92 8.10 14.21
CA ILE A 291 49.11 9.24 15.12
C ILE A 291 49.96 8.82 16.32
N ALA A 292 49.72 7.66 16.92
CA ALA A 292 50.48 7.14 18.05
C ALA A 292 51.96 6.93 17.69
N THR A 293 52.25 6.32 16.53
CA THR A 293 53.64 6.17 16.04
C THR A 293 54.29 7.52 15.75
N SER A 294 53.51 8.50 15.26
CA SER A 294 54.01 9.85 14.98
C SER A 294 54.29 10.61 16.29
N ILE A 295 53.45 10.47 17.31
CA ILE A 295 53.62 11.10 18.63
C ILE A 295 54.75 10.45 19.43
N GLU A 296 54.95 9.14 19.32
CA GLU A 296 56.09 8.45 19.94
C GLU A 296 57.43 8.93 19.39
N SER A 297 57.47 9.39 18.13
CA SER A 297 58.68 10.00 17.54
C SER A 297 59.00 11.41 18.09
N LEU A 298 58.09 12.03 18.86
CA LEU A 298 58.28 13.38 19.41
C LEU A 298 58.97 13.39 20.79
N PRO A 299 59.76 14.44 21.11
CA PRO A 299 60.35 14.64 22.43
C PRO A 299 59.28 14.69 23.53
N THR A 300 59.58 14.14 24.71
CA THR A 300 58.64 13.94 25.85
C THR A 300 57.85 15.19 26.25
N ARG A 301 58.41 16.40 26.12
CA ARG A 301 57.71 17.67 26.41
C ARG A 301 56.58 18.02 25.41
N LYS A 302 56.59 17.48 24.19
CA LYS A 302 55.56 17.74 23.16
C LYS A 302 54.45 16.69 23.11
N ARG A 303 54.69 15.46 23.60
CA ARG A 303 53.73 14.34 23.54
C ARG A 303 52.40 14.64 24.23
N LYS A 304 52.42 15.29 25.39
CA LYS A 304 51.20 15.58 26.17
C LYS A 304 50.25 16.57 25.48
N ARG A 305 50.80 17.57 24.78
CA ARG A 305 50.03 18.60 24.04
C ARG A 305 49.39 18.07 22.75
N GLU A 306 50.10 17.23 21.98
CA GLU A 306 49.55 16.70 20.72
C GLU A 306 48.46 15.65 20.95
N MET A 307 48.56 14.87 22.03
CA MET A 307 47.54 13.88 22.38
C MET A 307 46.20 14.56 22.77
N GLU A 308 46.24 15.69 23.48
CA GLU A 308 45.04 16.48 23.82
C GLU A 308 44.41 17.15 22.59
N CYS A 309 45.21 17.78 21.72
CA CYS A 309 44.71 18.51 20.54
C CYS A 309 44.24 17.52 19.42
N ALA A 310 44.70 16.25 19.40
CA ALA A 310 44.22 15.19 18.48
C ALA A 310 42.89 14.52 18.92
N LEU A 311 42.62 14.43 20.23
CA LEU A 311 41.42 13.79 20.78
C LEU A 311 40.21 14.75 20.84
N VAL A 312 40.43 16.06 20.89
CA VAL A 312 39.39 17.07 21.05
C VAL A 312 39.18 17.84 19.74
N LYS A 313 38.55 17.23 18.73
CA LYS A 313 38.02 17.96 17.56
C LYS A 313 36.68 18.66 17.90
N LYS A 314 36.65 19.43 18.98
CA LYS A 314 35.67 20.50 19.18
C LYS A 314 36.42 21.75 19.66
N SER A 315 36.21 22.84 18.94
CA SER A 315 36.84 24.16 19.05
C SER A 315 38.33 24.23 18.70
N ALA A 316 38.59 24.91 17.57
CA ALA A 316 39.84 25.61 17.36
C ALA A 316 40.18 26.46 18.60
N ILE A 317 41.47 26.60 18.90
CA ILE A 317 42.12 27.38 20.00
C ILE A 317 42.74 26.47 21.07
N CYS A 318 43.93 25.93 20.77
CA CYS A 318 44.92 25.55 21.79
C CYS A 318 45.66 26.88 22.15
N LYS A 319 45.23 27.60 23.21
CA LYS A 319 45.83 28.88 23.68
C LYS A 319 46.99 28.60 24.66
N GLU A 320 48.15 29.24 24.46
CA GLU A 320 49.24 29.21 25.42
C GLU A 320 49.00 30.21 26.57
N GLU A 321 49.03 29.74 27.82
CA GLU A 321 49.35 30.59 28.97
C GLU A 321 50.78 30.26 29.43
N GLY A 322 51.69 31.22 29.29
CA GLY A 322 53.04 31.12 29.86
C GLY A 322 54.15 31.76 29.02
N THR A 323 54.33 33.07 29.21
CA THR A 323 55.57 33.86 28.96
C THR A 323 56.07 34.08 27.53
N LYS A 324 55.78 35.29 27.03
CA LYS A 324 56.52 36.17 26.10
C LYS A 324 57.44 35.50 25.05
N GLY A 325 56.89 35.34 23.84
CA GLY A 325 57.63 35.44 22.58
C GLY A 325 57.53 34.23 21.64
N LYS A 326 56.95 34.48 20.46
CA LYS A 326 57.06 33.75 19.17
C LYS A 326 56.10 32.56 18.87
N ALA A 327 55.52 32.71 17.68
CA ALA A 327 55.06 31.72 16.69
C ALA A 327 53.77 30.91 16.96
N MET A 328 52.68 31.30 16.27
CA MET A 328 51.59 30.39 15.89
C MET A 328 52.18 29.28 15.01
N VAL A 329 52.17 28.04 15.49
CA VAL A 329 52.41 26.87 14.65
C VAL A 329 51.03 26.35 14.21
N PRO A 330 50.72 26.28 12.91
CA PRO A 330 49.47 25.68 12.46
C PRO A 330 49.50 24.19 12.81
N CYS A 331 48.41 23.67 13.36
CA CYS A 331 48.18 22.23 13.36
C CYS A 331 48.21 21.77 11.90
N LEU A 332 49.09 20.82 11.57
CA LEU A 332 49.19 20.22 10.25
C LEU A 332 47.79 19.75 9.81
N ARG A 333 47.37 20.26 8.65
CA ARG A 333 46.11 19.91 7.98
C ARG A 333 46.07 18.43 7.62
#